data_AF-A0A931YTM3-F1
#
_entry.id   AF-A0A931YTM3-F1
#
_cell.length_a   1.000
_cell.length_b   1.000
_cell.length_c   1.000
_cell.angle_alpha   90.00
_cell.angle_beta   90.00
_cell.angle_gamma   90.00
#
_symmetry.space_group_name_H-M   'P 1'
#
loop_
_entity.id
_entity.type
_entity.pdbx_description
1 polymer ?
#
loop_
_entity_poly.entity_id
_entity_poly.type
_entity_poly.pdbx_seq_one_letter_code
_entity_poly.pdbx_strand_id
1 'polypeptide(L)' 'KLHNLEALPADGFTIACFPVKIRGASAGWTRAVALLDGR' A
#
# COMPACT_ATOMS: atom_id res chain seq x y z
N LYS A 1 1.75 2.28 -10.77
CA LYS A 1 1.12 3.57 -10.38
C LYS A 1 0.17 3.28 -9.24
N LEU A 2 0.11 4.14 -8.22
CA LEU A 2 -0.89 4.01 -7.15
C LEU A 2 -2.23 4.57 -7.65
N HIS A 3 -3.32 3.96 -7.18
CA HIS A 3 -4.70 4.33 -7.53
C HIS A 3 -5.48 4.65 -6.26
N ASN A 4 -6.58 5.40 -6.39
CA ASN A 4 -7.51 5.70 -5.29
C ASN A 4 -6.88 6.53 -4.15
N LEU A 5 -5.94 7.42 -4.48
CA LEU A 5 -5.31 8.30 -3.49
C LEU A 5 -6.25 9.44 -3.06
N GLU A 6 -7.18 9.81 -3.93
CA GLU A 6 -8.23 10.79 -3.70
C GLU A 6 -9.25 10.39 -2.62
N ALA A 7 -9.32 9.09 -2.30
CA ALA A 7 -10.18 8.56 -1.24
C ALA A 7 -9.50 8.54 0.13
N LEU A 8 -8.22 8.90 0.21
CA LEU A 8 -7.46 8.93 1.46
C LEU A 8 -7.51 10.32 2.09
N PRO A 9 -7.50 10.42 3.43
CA PRO A 9 -7.22 11.69 4.10
C PRO A 9 -5.78 12.14 3.79
N ALA A 10 -5.46 13.40 4.10
CA ALA A 10 -4.11 13.93 3.87
C ALA A 10 -3.03 13.20 4.69
N ASP A 11 -3.39 12.73 5.89
CA ASP A 11 -2.53 11.98 6.82
C ASP A 11 -3.38 11.12 7.78
N GLY A 12 -2.72 10.44 8.74
CA GLY A 12 -3.41 9.68 9.79
C GLY A 12 -3.81 8.25 9.42
N PHE A 13 -3.15 7.65 8.44
CA PHE A 13 -3.36 6.25 8.05
C PHE A 13 -2.01 5.51 7.94
N THR A 14 -2.07 4.18 8.02
CA THR A 14 -0.89 3.33 7.82
C THR A 14 -0.97 2.65 6.46
N ILE A 15 0.14 2.61 5.72
CA ILE A 15 0.25 1.82 4.49
C ILE A 15 0.85 0.45 4.81
N ALA A 16 0.15 -0.61 4.39
CA ALA A 16 0.71 -1.95 4.36
C ALA A 16 0.96 -2.39 2.91
N CYS A 17 2.15 -2.97 2.67
CA CYS A 17 2.58 -3.47 1.37
C CYS A 17 2.81 -4.97 1.45
N PHE A 18 2.09 -5.73 0.62
CA PHE A 18 2.22 -7.18 0.50
C PHE A 18 2.86 -7.53 -0.86
N PRO A 19 4.20 -7.47 -0.96
CA PRO A 19 4.87 -7.78 -2.21
C PRO A 19 4.88 -9.28 -2.48
N VAL A 20 4.78 -9.66 -3.76
CA VAL A 20 5.08 -11.03 -4.16
C VAL A 20 6.58 -11.26 -4.12
N LYS A 21 6.97 -12.39 -3.51
CA LYS A 21 8.36 -12.81 -3.40
C LYS A 21 8.87 -13.32 -4.74
N ILE A 22 9.81 -12.59 -5.34
CA ILE A 22 10.48 -12.98 -6.59
C ILE A 22 11.95 -13.31 -6.28
N ARG A 23 12.41 -14.50 -6.68
CA ARG A 23 13.79 -14.96 -6.41
C ARG A 23 14.80 -14.09 -7.17
N GLY A 24 15.79 -13.56 -6.46
CA GLY A 24 16.89 -12.78 -7.05
C GLY A 24 16.50 -11.38 -7.54
N ALA A 25 15.27 -10.92 -7.27
CA ALA A 25 14.84 -9.58 -7.63
C ALA A 25 15.01 -8.61 -6.45
N SER A 26 15.23 -7.33 -6.76
CA SER A 26 15.28 -6.24 -5.78
C SER A 26 13.89 -5.73 -5.38
N ALA A 27 12.86 -6.01 -6.19
CA ALA A 27 11.49 -5.58 -5.98
C ALA A 27 10.48 -6.55 -6.62
N GLY A 28 9.22 -6.45 -6.19
CA GLY A 28 8.09 -7.20 -6.74
C GLY A 28 6.84 -6.34 -6.77
N TRP A 29 5.82 -6.79 -7.51
CA TRP A 29 4.51 -6.16 -7.47
C TRP A 29 3.86 -6.37 -6.10
N THR A 30 3.10 -5.37 -5.64
CA THR A 30 2.50 -5.36 -4.31
C THR A 30 1.02 -4.99 -4.38
N ARG A 31 0.22 -5.58 -3.50
CA ARG A 31 -1.10 -5.04 -3.17
C ARG A 31 -0.92 -4.05 -2.03
N ALA A 32 -0.83 -2.76 -2.36
CA ALA A 32 -0.82 -1.70 -1.36
C ALA A 32 -2.24 -1.44 -0.83
N VAL A 33 -2.37 -1.31 0.49
CA VAL A 33 -3.62 -0.95 1.17
C VAL A 33 -3.36 0.13 2.22
N ALA A 34 -4.36 0.99 2.45
CA ALA A 34 -4.38 1.90 3.57
C ALA A 34 -5.22 1.29 4.70
N LEU A 35 -4.64 1.24 5.90
CA LEU A 35 -5.32 0.90 7.14
C LEU A 35 -5.82 2.20 7.77
N LEU A 36 -7.13 2.32 7.90
CA LEU A 36 -7.80 3.44 8.52
C LEU A 36 -8.19 3.01 9.93
N ASP A 37 -7.66 3.68 10.95
CA ASP A 37 -8.10 3.47 12.33
C ASP A 37 -9.46 4.16 12.49
N GLY A 38 -10.49 3.33 12.66
CA GLY A 38 -11.89 3.74 12.51
C GLY A 38 -12.30 4.95 13.35
N ARG A 39 -12.99 5.88 12.69
CA ARG A 39 -14.25 6.45 13.17
C ARG A 39 -15.40 5.76 12.45
#